data_AF-A0A949SE12-F1
#
_entry.id   AF-A0A949SE12-F1
#
_cell.length_a   1.000
_cell.length_b   1.000
_cell.length_c   1.000
_cell.angle_alpha   90.00
_cell.angle_beta   90.00
_cell.angle_gamma   90.00
#
_symmetry.space_group_name_H-M   'P 1'
#
loop_
_entity.id
_entity.type
_entity.pdbx_description
1 polymer ?
#
loop_
_entity_poly.entity_id
_entity_poly.type
_entity_poly.pdbx_seq_one_letter_code
_entity_poly.pdbx_strand_id
1 'polypeptide(L)'
;MNFESLQKYFKPYTLNIITKYFPDLTEEQLEQFKQLESLYKLWNEQINVVSRQDIDELYLRHVLHSLGIAKVVSFKDGTSILDVGTGGGFPGIPLAILFPNCQFVLVDSIGKKIKVVSEIAKALDLKNVKALNCRAEEVKGQFDFVVTRAVARMAKFIPWVKGKLLPEGENSLKNGILFLKGGDLTEEIEECGKKVEIFPLSNYFTEDFFETKVVVYTRVKK
;
A
#
# COMPACT_ATOMS: atom_id res chain seq x y z
N MET A 1 -5.19 2.85 38.97
CA MET A 1 -5.28 3.38 37.60
C MET A 1 -6.74 3.68 37.31
N ASN A 2 -7.08 4.91 36.89
CA ASN A 2 -8.46 5.30 36.57
C ASN A 2 -8.82 4.93 35.12
N PHE A 3 -10.11 4.93 34.79
CA PHE A 3 -10.62 4.56 33.46
C PHE A 3 -10.02 5.44 32.33
N GLU A 4 -9.76 6.72 32.60
CA GLU A 4 -9.07 7.64 31.67
C GLU A 4 -7.60 7.25 31.44
N SER A 5 -6.89 6.77 32.46
CA SER A 5 -5.53 6.25 32.32
C SER A 5 -5.48 4.93 31.55
N LEU A 6 -6.57 4.16 31.51
CA LEU A 6 -6.72 2.96 30.67
C LEU A 6 -7.02 3.31 29.20
N GLN A 7 -7.74 4.40 28.92
CA GLN A 7 -7.97 4.88 27.54
C GLN A 7 -6.66 5.21 26.81
N LYS A 8 -5.63 5.69 27.51
CA LYS A 8 -4.28 5.89 26.93
C LYS A 8 -3.62 4.58 26.44
N TYR A 9 -4.00 3.44 27.00
CA TYR A 9 -3.51 2.11 26.61
C TYR A 9 -4.48 1.35 25.70
N PHE A 10 -5.68 1.87 25.49
CA PHE A 10 -6.63 1.30 24.54
C PHE A 10 -6.15 1.68 23.15
N LYS A 11 -5.45 0.76 22.47
CA LYS A 11 -5.15 0.95 21.04
C LYS A 11 -6.48 0.96 20.29
N PRO A 12 -6.94 2.11 19.76
CA PRO A 12 -8.27 2.19 19.17
C PRO A 12 -8.37 1.36 17.89
N TYR A 13 -7.24 1.05 17.26
CA TYR A 13 -7.18 0.40 15.95
C TYR A 13 -6.33 -0.87 16.00
N THR A 14 -6.98 -1.96 16.36
CA THR A 14 -6.46 -3.33 16.26
C THR A 14 -6.87 -3.94 14.91
N LEU A 15 -6.60 -5.23 14.70
CA LEU A 15 -7.10 -6.01 13.56
C LEU A 15 -8.59 -5.78 13.25
N ASN A 16 -9.41 -5.51 14.27
CA ASN A 16 -10.85 -5.28 14.13
C ASN A 16 -11.18 -4.17 13.13
N ILE A 17 -10.30 -3.19 12.93
CA ILE A 17 -10.52 -2.13 11.93
C ILE A 17 -10.47 -2.69 10.51
N ILE A 18 -9.66 -3.72 10.26
CA ILE A 18 -9.58 -4.36 8.94
C ILE A 18 -10.86 -5.16 8.68
N THR A 19 -11.27 -6.01 9.62
CA THR A 19 -12.47 -6.86 9.46
C THR A 19 -13.76 -6.05 9.39
N LYS A 20 -13.80 -4.84 9.96
CA LYS A 20 -14.92 -3.88 9.80
C LYS A 20 -15.19 -3.56 8.32
N TYR A 21 -14.15 -3.42 7.50
CA TYR A 21 -14.28 -3.01 6.10
C TYR A 21 -14.03 -4.13 5.09
N PHE A 22 -13.44 -5.23 5.53
CA PHE A 22 -13.17 -6.42 4.74
C PHE A 22 -13.69 -7.63 5.54
N PRO A 23 -15.02 -7.86 5.57
CA PRO A 23 -15.60 -8.92 6.39
C PRO A 23 -15.36 -10.33 5.83
N ASP A 24 -15.12 -10.45 4.53
CA ASP A 24 -15.00 -11.72 3.80
C ASP A 24 -13.56 -12.25 3.71
N LEU A 25 -12.70 -11.91 4.69
CA LEU A 25 -11.33 -12.42 4.74
C LEU A 25 -11.31 -13.92 5.05
N THR A 26 -10.44 -14.65 4.37
CA THR A 26 -10.19 -16.07 4.69
C THR A 26 -9.49 -16.20 6.05
N GLU A 27 -9.53 -17.40 6.63
CA GLU A 27 -8.80 -17.68 7.88
C GLU A 27 -7.30 -17.41 7.74
N GLU A 28 -6.71 -17.77 6.60
CA GLU A 28 -5.29 -17.51 6.29
C GLU A 28 -4.99 -16.02 6.25
N GLN A 29 -5.81 -15.23 5.54
CA GLN A 29 -5.63 -13.78 5.47
C GLN A 29 -5.78 -13.12 6.84
N LEU A 30 -6.75 -13.56 7.63
CA LEU A 30 -6.95 -13.06 8.98
C LEU A 30 -5.72 -13.34 9.87
N GLU A 31 -5.14 -14.53 9.75
CA GLU A 31 -3.93 -14.91 10.48
C GLU A 31 -2.69 -14.13 10.02
N GLN A 32 -2.54 -13.91 8.70
CA GLN A 32 -1.48 -13.06 8.16
C GLN A 32 -1.62 -11.61 8.66
N PHE A 33 -2.82 -11.05 8.65
CA PHE A 33 -3.06 -9.70 9.16
C PHE A 33 -2.78 -9.59 10.67
N LYS A 34 -3.16 -10.57 11.49
CA LYS A 34 -2.86 -10.60 12.94
C LYS A 34 -1.37 -10.49 13.22
N GLN A 35 -0.56 -11.20 12.44
CA GLN A 35 0.89 -11.26 12.64
C GLN A 35 1.59 -9.92 12.34
N LEU A 36 1.01 -9.07 11.48
CA LEU A 36 1.64 -7.83 11.02
C LEU A 36 2.12 -6.94 12.16
N GLU A 37 1.31 -6.71 13.20
CA GLU A 37 1.70 -5.79 14.28
C GLU A 37 2.98 -6.24 14.99
N SER A 38 3.07 -7.53 15.32
CA SER A 38 4.24 -8.09 15.99
C SER A 38 5.50 -8.04 15.10
N LEU A 39 5.35 -8.42 13.82
CA LEU A 39 6.44 -8.41 12.85
C LEU A 39 6.96 -7.00 12.61
N TYR A 40 6.06 -6.04 12.39
CA TYR A 40 6.45 -4.65 12.15
C TYR A 40 7.07 -4.00 13.38
N LYS A 41 6.59 -4.28 14.60
CA LYS A 41 7.24 -3.77 15.83
C LYS A 41 8.67 -4.31 15.96
N LEU A 42 8.84 -5.64 15.81
CA LEU A 42 10.16 -6.29 15.87
C LEU A 42 11.14 -5.67 14.88
N TRP A 43 10.71 -5.49 13.63
CA TRP A 43 11.57 -4.90 12.60
C TRP A 43 11.80 -3.40 12.80
N ASN A 44 10.81 -2.66 13.32
CA ASN A 44 10.95 -1.22 13.56
C ASN A 44 11.95 -0.90 14.69
N GLU A 45 12.16 -1.82 15.64
CA GLU A 45 13.23 -1.72 16.65
C GLU A 45 14.64 -1.80 16.03
N GLN A 46 14.79 -2.47 14.88
CA GLN A 46 16.08 -2.70 14.22
C GLN A 46 16.31 -1.73 13.05
N ILE A 47 15.26 -1.49 12.28
CA ILE A 47 15.27 -0.75 11.02
C ILE A 47 14.01 0.13 11.04
N ASN A 48 14.17 1.45 11.15
CA ASN A 48 13.06 2.40 11.10
C ASN A 48 12.29 2.29 9.77
N VAL A 49 11.28 1.43 9.71
CA VAL A 49 10.44 1.16 8.54
C VAL A 49 9.18 2.01 8.54
N VAL A 50 8.71 2.37 9.73
CA VAL A 50 7.54 3.19 10.01
C VAL A 50 7.95 4.24 11.06
N SER A 51 7.34 5.43 11.02
CA SER A 51 7.63 6.44 12.04
C SER A 51 7.25 5.92 13.44
N ARG A 52 7.96 6.37 14.47
CA ARG A 52 7.63 5.95 15.85
C ARG A 52 6.24 6.41 16.29
N GLN A 53 5.73 7.50 15.71
CA GLN A 53 4.37 7.96 16.01
C GLN A 53 3.31 7.06 15.35
N ASP A 54 3.61 6.47 14.18
CA ASP A 54 2.63 5.71 13.42
C ASP A 54 2.62 4.22 13.74
N ILE A 55 3.69 3.66 14.32
CA ILE A 55 3.77 2.22 14.61
C ILE A 55 2.67 1.76 15.59
N ASP A 56 2.22 2.65 16.48
CA ASP A 56 1.14 2.34 17.40
C ASP A 56 -0.25 2.32 16.74
N GLU A 57 -0.40 3.02 15.61
CA GLU A 57 -1.59 3.06 14.78
C GLU A 57 -1.38 2.33 13.43
N LEU A 58 -0.51 1.32 13.42
CA LEU A 58 -0.10 0.57 12.22
C LEU A 58 -1.30 0.15 11.36
N TYR A 59 -2.33 -0.44 11.98
CA TYR A 59 -3.49 -0.94 11.24
C TYR A 59 -4.26 0.19 10.56
N LEU A 60 -4.50 1.32 11.21
CA LEU A 60 -5.21 2.45 10.61
C LEU A 60 -4.35 3.15 9.55
N ARG A 61 -3.16 3.62 9.94
CA ARG A 61 -2.35 4.53 9.12
C ARG A 61 -1.63 3.85 7.98
N HIS A 62 -1.37 2.54 8.12
CA HIS A 62 -0.59 1.81 7.15
C HIS A 62 -1.32 0.65 6.51
N VAL A 63 -1.91 -0.26 7.27
CA VAL A 63 -2.56 -1.43 6.69
C VAL A 63 -3.85 -1.01 5.97
N LEU A 64 -4.82 -0.44 6.68
CA LEU A 64 -6.11 -0.04 6.13
C LEU A 64 -5.96 1.03 5.04
N HIS A 65 -5.05 2.00 5.23
CA HIS A 65 -4.72 2.96 4.18
C HIS A 65 -4.20 2.29 2.90
N SER A 66 -3.38 1.25 3.01
CA SER A 66 -2.93 0.47 1.85
C SER A 66 -4.10 -0.24 1.16
N LEU A 67 -5.00 -0.82 1.96
CA LEU A 67 -6.21 -1.48 1.48
C LEU A 67 -7.25 -0.50 0.89
N GLY A 68 -7.08 0.81 1.06
CA GLY A 68 -7.89 1.81 0.35
C GLY A 68 -7.86 1.64 -1.18
N ILE A 69 -6.75 1.14 -1.72
CA ILE A 69 -6.66 0.79 -3.15
C ILE A 69 -7.68 -0.30 -3.52
N ALA A 70 -7.91 -1.28 -2.64
CA ALA A 70 -8.85 -2.37 -2.87
C ALA A 70 -10.33 -1.93 -2.89
N LYS A 71 -10.63 -0.73 -2.38
CA LYS A 71 -11.97 -0.10 -2.51
C LYS A 71 -12.19 0.56 -3.86
N VAL A 72 -11.11 0.86 -4.60
CA VAL A 72 -11.16 1.47 -5.94
C VAL A 72 -11.06 0.42 -7.03
N VAL A 73 -10.22 -0.59 -6.83
CA VAL A 73 -10.06 -1.71 -7.77
C VAL A 73 -9.92 -3.02 -7.01
N SER A 74 -10.78 -3.98 -7.34
CA SER A 74 -10.59 -5.38 -6.95
C SER A 74 -9.77 -6.05 -8.04
N PHE A 75 -8.51 -6.35 -7.74
CA PHE A 75 -7.61 -6.96 -8.72
C PHE A 75 -8.08 -8.38 -9.06
N LYS A 76 -8.15 -8.69 -10.35
CA LYS A 76 -8.43 -10.04 -10.84
C LYS A 76 -7.23 -10.95 -10.63
N ASP A 77 -7.49 -12.24 -10.48
CA ASP A 77 -6.46 -13.27 -10.46
C ASP A 77 -5.49 -13.12 -11.63
N GLY A 78 -4.20 -13.33 -11.38
CA GLY A 78 -3.14 -13.16 -12.37
C GLY A 78 -2.69 -11.71 -12.60
N THR A 79 -3.36 -10.70 -12.00
CA THR A 79 -2.91 -9.30 -12.10
C THR A 79 -1.50 -9.14 -11.55
N SER A 80 -0.66 -8.42 -12.29
CA SER A 80 0.72 -8.10 -11.92
C SER A 80 0.83 -6.64 -11.44
N ILE A 81 1.41 -6.44 -10.27
CA ILE A 81 1.49 -5.13 -9.60
C ILE A 81 2.94 -4.81 -9.25
N LEU A 82 3.37 -3.59 -9.57
CA LEU A 82 4.63 -3.01 -9.14
C LEU A 82 4.39 -1.97 -8.04
N ASP A 83 4.89 -2.22 -6.84
CA ASP A 83 4.91 -1.25 -5.74
C ASP A 83 6.26 -0.52 -5.71
N VAL A 84 6.24 0.75 -6.14
CA VAL A 84 7.45 1.58 -6.21
C VAL A 84 7.62 2.42 -4.95
N GLY A 85 8.81 2.29 -4.37
CA GLY A 85 9.18 2.93 -3.10
C GLY A 85 8.40 2.34 -1.93
N THR A 86 8.29 1.00 -1.93
CA THR A 86 7.49 0.24 -0.98
C THR A 86 7.87 0.50 0.49
N GLY A 87 9.09 0.99 0.76
CA GLY A 87 9.58 1.25 2.10
C GLY A 87 9.51 -0.01 2.97
N GLY A 88 8.73 0.05 4.05
CA GLY A 88 8.47 -1.10 4.92
C GLY A 88 7.55 -2.18 4.31
N GLY A 89 7.20 -2.10 3.03
CA GLY A 89 6.27 -3.04 2.39
C GLY A 89 4.86 -2.49 2.21
N PHE A 90 4.69 -1.17 2.14
CA PHE A 90 3.37 -0.54 2.01
C PHE A 90 3.28 0.29 0.73
N PRO A 91 2.24 0.10 -0.11
CA PRO A 91 1.04 -0.70 0.14
C PRO A 91 1.14 -2.20 -0.22
N GLY A 92 2.29 -2.67 -0.72
CA GLY A 92 2.42 -3.99 -1.32
C GLY A 92 2.08 -5.19 -0.42
N ILE A 93 2.56 -5.26 0.83
CA ILE A 93 2.32 -6.40 1.73
C ILE A 93 0.83 -6.55 2.09
N PRO A 94 0.11 -5.50 2.56
CA PRO A 94 -1.32 -5.62 2.79
C PRO A 94 -2.11 -6.06 1.56
N LEU A 95 -1.75 -5.54 0.37
CA LEU A 95 -2.42 -5.92 -0.87
C LEU A 95 -2.09 -7.36 -1.29
N ALA A 96 -0.87 -7.83 -1.05
CA ALA A 96 -0.48 -9.21 -1.33
C ALA A 96 -1.22 -10.23 -0.47
N ILE A 97 -1.50 -9.89 0.80
CA ILE A 97 -2.37 -10.68 1.67
C ILE A 97 -3.80 -10.70 1.10
N LEU A 98 -4.36 -9.53 0.74
CA LEU A 98 -5.74 -9.44 0.28
C LEU A 98 -5.98 -10.11 -1.09
N PHE A 99 -4.97 -10.12 -1.96
CA PHE A 99 -5.05 -10.65 -3.33
C PHE A 99 -4.00 -11.76 -3.56
N PRO A 100 -4.19 -12.95 -2.95
CA PRO A 100 -3.19 -14.03 -2.98
C PRO A 100 -2.86 -14.55 -4.39
N ASN A 101 -3.81 -14.41 -5.34
CA ASN A 101 -3.65 -14.85 -6.72
C ASN A 101 -3.06 -13.79 -7.66
N CYS A 102 -2.76 -12.58 -7.16
CA CYS A 102 -2.04 -11.54 -7.91
C CYS A 102 -0.53 -11.65 -7.66
N GLN A 103 0.31 -11.07 -8.51
CA GLN A 103 1.77 -11.05 -8.35
C GLN A 103 2.27 -9.66 -8.00
N PHE A 104 3.03 -9.53 -6.91
CA PHE A 104 3.53 -8.26 -6.41
C PHE A 104 5.05 -8.17 -6.50
N VAL A 105 5.55 -7.15 -7.19
CA VAL A 105 6.96 -6.76 -7.19
C VAL A 105 7.11 -5.50 -6.34
N LEU A 106 7.81 -5.62 -5.23
CA LEU A 106 8.02 -4.55 -4.25
C LEU A 106 9.44 -4.01 -4.39
N VAL A 107 9.60 -2.74 -4.79
CA VAL A 107 10.91 -2.14 -5.06
C VAL A 107 11.20 -0.94 -4.17
N ASP A 108 12.43 -0.86 -3.66
CA ASP A 108 12.98 0.29 -2.94
C ASP A 108 14.50 0.33 -3.11
N SER A 109 15.06 1.53 -3.24
CA SER A 109 16.51 1.73 -3.35
C SER A 109 17.27 1.49 -2.05
N ILE A 110 16.58 1.45 -0.90
CA ILE A 110 17.18 1.26 0.42
C ILE A 110 17.19 -0.23 0.78
N GLY A 111 18.36 -0.88 0.66
CA GLY A 111 18.49 -2.33 0.85
C GLY A 111 18.04 -2.85 2.21
N LYS A 112 18.26 -2.09 3.29
CA LYS A 112 17.78 -2.47 4.64
C LYS A 112 16.26 -2.57 4.70
N LYS A 113 15.52 -1.69 3.99
CA LYS A 113 14.06 -1.74 3.95
C LYS A 113 13.57 -2.95 3.16
N ILE A 114 14.18 -3.23 2.00
CA ILE A 114 13.89 -4.43 1.22
C ILE A 114 14.17 -5.71 2.00
N LYS A 115 15.23 -5.75 2.82
CA LYS A 115 15.47 -6.86 3.72
C LYS A 115 14.27 -7.09 4.65
N VAL A 116 13.72 -6.04 5.27
CA VAL A 116 12.51 -6.16 6.11
C VAL A 116 11.32 -6.70 5.31
N VAL A 117 11.08 -6.18 4.10
CA VAL A 117 9.99 -6.66 3.23
C VAL A 117 10.13 -8.15 2.95
N SER A 118 11.33 -8.62 2.59
CA SER A 118 11.60 -10.04 2.33
C SER A 118 11.35 -10.91 3.56
N GLU A 119 11.79 -10.46 4.74
CA GLU A 119 11.61 -11.24 5.99
C GLU A 119 10.14 -11.26 6.44
N ILE A 120 9.40 -10.16 6.27
CA ILE A 120 7.95 -10.12 6.53
C ILE A 120 7.21 -11.02 5.56
N ALA A 121 7.48 -10.93 4.26
CA ALA A 121 6.84 -11.79 3.25
C ALA A 121 7.11 -13.28 3.55
N LYS A 122 8.34 -13.62 3.94
CA LYS A 122 8.71 -14.97 4.35
C LYS A 122 7.99 -15.44 5.62
N ALA A 123 7.91 -14.59 6.65
CA ALA A 123 7.24 -14.93 7.91
C ALA A 123 5.73 -15.16 7.73
N LEU A 124 5.10 -14.44 6.81
CA LEU A 124 3.68 -14.56 6.46
C LEU A 124 3.39 -15.63 5.41
N ASP A 125 4.42 -16.32 4.93
CA ASP A 125 4.38 -17.29 3.83
C ASP A 125 3.82 -16.76 2.49
N LEU A 126 4.01 -15.47 2.20
CA LEU A 126 3.54 -14.84 0.97
C LEU A 126 4.34 -15.32 -0.24
N LYS A 127 3.77 -16.25 -1.02
CA LYS A 127 4.38 -16.79 -2.25
C LYS A 127 4.29 -15.85 -3.45
N ASN A 128 3.45 -14.84 -3.35
CA ASN A 128 3.12 -13.91 -4.42
C ASN A 128 3.87 -12.57 -4.34
N VAL A 129 4.91 -12.48 -3.51
CA VAL A 129 5.72 -11.26 -3.31
C VAL A 129 7.15 -11.48 -3.76
N LYS A 130 7.66 -10.56 -4.57
CA LYS A 130 9.06 -10.45 -4.96
C LYS A 130 9.62 -9.08 -4.54
N ALA A 131 10.52 -9.08 -3.57
CA ALA A 131 11.17 -7.86 -3.10
C ALA A 131 12.49 -7.59 -3.85
N LEU A 132 12.69 -6.37 -4.36
CA LEU A 132 13.83 -5.97 -5.17
C LEU A 132 14.51 -4.72 -4.60
N ASN A 133 15.82 -4.81 -4.35
CA ASN A 133 16.62 -3.64 -4.01
C ASN A 133 17.25 -3.03 -5.27
N CYS A 134 16.53 -2.11 -5.89
CA CYS A 134 16.98 -1.37 -7.05
C CYS A 134 16.20 -0.05 -7.17
N ARG A 135 16.57 0.79 -8.14
CA ARG A 135 15.75 1.96 -8.52
C ARG A 135 14.57 1.50 -9.36
N ALA A 136 13.47 2.24 -9.31
CA ALA A 136 12.25 1.90 -10.05
C ALA A 136 12.53 1.72 -11.55
N GLU A 137 13.34 2.62 -12.10
CA GLU A 137 13.76 2.65 -13.50
C GLU A 137 14.42 1.33 -13.95
N GLU A 138 15.17 0.68 -13.05
CA GLU A 138 15.93 -0.56 -13.31
C GLU A 138 15.05 -1.81 -13.30
N VAL A 139 13.83 -1.74 -12.76
CA VAL A 139 12.89 -2.86 -12.75
C VAL A 139 12.51 -3.23 -14.18
N LYS A 140 12.80 -4.47 -14.58
CA LYS A 140 12.43 -5.01 -15.89
C LYS A 140 11.00 -5.54 -15.89
N GLY A 141 10.34 -5.46 -17.04
CA GLY A 141 8.99 -5.99 -17.25
C GLY A 141 7.93 -4.90 -17.32
N GLN A 142 6.71 -5.35 -17.61
CA GLN A 142 5.50 -4.54 -17.61
C GLN A 142 4.49 -5.16 -16.64
N PHE A 143 3.64 -4.31 -16.08
CA PHE A 143 2.71 -4.64 -15.02
C PHE A 143 1.33 -4.10 -15.38
N ASP A 144 0.29 -4.69 -14.81
CA ASP A 144 -1.07 -4.18 -14.96
C ASP A 144 -1.24 -2.88 -14.18
N PHE A 145 -0.70 -2.83 -12.96
CA PHE A 145 -0.74 -1.65 -12.12
C PHE A 145 0.61 -1.31 -11.54
N VAL A 146 0.81 -0.01 -11.35
CA VAL A 146 1.83 0.52 -10.46
C VAL A 146 1.10 1.11 -9.26
N VAL A 147 1.52 0.75 -8.05
CA VAL A 147 1.03 1.34 -6.81
C VAL A 147 2.16 2.08 -6.11
N THR A 148 1.83 3.10 -5.34
CA THR A 148 2.83 3.80 -4.53
C THR A 148 2.19 4.59 -3.37
N ARG A 149 2.97 4.79 -2.31
CA ARG A 149 2.61 5.63 -1.17
C ARG A 149 3.79 6.49 -0.74
N ALA A 150 3.59 7.81 -0.69
CA ALA A 150 4.50 8.78 -0.06
C ALA A 150 5.96 8.82 -0.58
N VAL A 151 6.20 8.51 -1.86
CA VAL A 151 7.58 8.49 -2.41
C VAL A 151 7.99 9.84 -3.04
N ALA A 152 7.11 10.43 -3.85
CA ALA A 152 7.36 11.69 -4.55
C ALA A 152 6.05 12.34 -5.01
N ARG A 153 6.14 13.59 -5.50
CA ARG A 153 5.09 14.23 -6.30
C ARG A 153 4.88 13.46 -7.62
N MET A 154 3.65 13.40 -8.11
CA MET A 154 3.26 12.67 -9.32
C MET A 154 4.11 13.04 -10.54
N ALA A 155 4.36 14.33 -10.76
CA ALA A 155 5.18 14.84 -11.87
C ALA A 155 6.60 14.22 -11.91
N LYS A 156 7.19 13.96 -10.73
CA LYS A 156 8.50 13.32 -10.59
C LYS A 156 8.43 11.79 -10.64
N PHE A 157 7.34 11.21 -10.12
CA PHE A 157 7.16 9.76 -10.05
C PHE A 157 6.86 9.12 -11.41
N ILE A 158 5.96 9.72 -12.19
CA ILE A 158 5.47 9.15 -13.45
C ILE A 158 6.62 8.81 -14.42
N PRO A 159 7.67 9.64 -14.60
CA PRO A 159 8.83 9.30 -15.40
C PRO A 159 9.54 8.00 -14.98
N TRP A 160 9.59 7.67 -13.69
CA TRP A 160 10.28 6.47 -13.20
C TRP A 160 9.65 5.16 -13.66
N VAL A 161 8.35 5.19 -13.94
CA VAL A 161 7.57 4.01 -14.34
C VAL A 161 7.15 4.06 -15.81
N LYS A 162 7.73 4.99 -16.58
CA LYS A 162 7.51 5.07 -18.03
C LYS A 162 7.85 3.74 -18.68
N GLY A 163 6.91 3.20 -19.47
CA GLY A 163 7.07 1.94 -20.19
C GLY A 163 6.86 0.67 -19.36
N LYS A 164 6.51 0.80 -18.07
CA LYS A 164 6.29 -0.35 -17.16
C LYS A 164 4.83 -0.78 -17.03
N LEU A 165 3.90 -0.13 -17.75
CA LEU A 165 2.49 -0.53 -17.76
C LEU A 165 2.16 -1.30 -19.03
N LEU A 166 1.45 -2.41 -18.88
CA LEU A 166 0.80 -3.11 -19.97
C LEU A 166 -0.29 -2.21 -20.58
N PRO A 167 -0.46 -2.20 -21.91
CA PRO A 167 -1.41 -1.31 -22.58
C PRO A 167 -2.88 -1.65 -22.27
N GLU A 168 -3.15 -2.94 -22.03
CA GLU A 168 -4.46 -3.52 -21.77
C GLU A 168 -4.34 -4.54 -20.65
N GLY A 169 -5.45 -4.78 -19.95
CA GLY A 169 -5.55 -5.74 -18.86
C GLY A 169 -7.02 -6.11 -18.65
N GLU A 170 -7.26 -7.16 -17.87
CA GLU A 170 -8.61 -7.73 -17.69
C GLU A 170 -9.39 -7.12 -16.54
N ASN A 171 -8.76 -6.24 -15.76
CA ASN A 171 -9.36 -5.58 -14.60
C ASN A 171 -10.49 -4.61 -14.99
N SER A 172 -11.40 -4.34 -14.05
CA SER A 172 -12.49 -3.39 -14.26
C SER A 172 -11.99 -1.96 -14.50
N LEU A 173 -10.93 -1.59 -13.78
CA LEU A 173 -10.15 -0.39 -14.03
C LEU A 173 -9.07 -0.70 -15.07
N LYS A 174 -8.89 0.21 -16.04
CA LYS A 174 -7.80 0.07 -17.00
C LYS A 174 -6.45 0.15 -16.30
N ASN A 175 -5.45 -0.50 -16.88
CA ASN A 175 -4.08 -0.47 -16.39
C ASN A 175 -3.56 0.97 -16.23
N GLY A 176 -2.89 1.23 -15.11
CA GLY A 176 -2.52 2.58 -14.70
C GLY A 176 -1.76 2.63 -13.38
N ILE A 177 -1.60 3.85 -12.86
CA ILE A 177 -0.91 4.12 -11.60
C ILE A 177 -1.94 4.49 -10.53
N LEU A 178 -1.84 3.90 -9.35
CA LEU A 178 -2.65 4.18 -8.16
C LEU A 178 -1.76 4.75 -7.06
N PHE A 179 -1.99 6.01 -6.70
CA PHE A 179 -1.26 6.71 -5.65
C PHE A 179 -2.11 6.80 -4.39
N LEU A 180 -1.54 6.45 -3.25
CA LEU A 180 -2.08 6.83 -1.95
C LEU A 180 -1.55 8.21 -1.57
N LYS A 181 -2.47 9.17 -1.46
CA LYS A 181 -2.21 10.59 -1.23
C LYS A 181 -3.15 11.15 -0.18
N GLY A 182 -2.92 12.41 0.21
CA GLY A 182 -3.88 13.15 0.99
C GLY A 182 -3.53 14.62 1.12
N GLY A 183 -4.49 15.39 1.63
CA GLY A 183 -4.44 16.85 1.65
C GLY A 183 -4.83 17.46 0.30
N ASP A 184 -4.49 18.73 0.11
CA ASP A 184 -4.70 19.43 -1.16
C ASP A 184 -3.68 18.95 -2.21
N LEU A 185 -4.19 18.51 -3.35
CA LEU A 185 -3.41 17.95 -4.47
C LEU A 185 -3.45 18.84 -5.72
N THR A 186 -4.06 20.03 -5.65
CA THR A 186 -4.30 20.91 -6.80
C THR A 186 -3.03 21.16 -7.60
N GLU A 187 -1.98 21.68 -6.95
CA GLU A 187 -0.68 21.93 -7.59
C GLU A 187 -0.02 20.64 -8.12
N GLU A 188 -0.09 19.54 -7.36
CA GLU A 188 0.57 18.29 -7.73
C GLU A 188 -0.06 17.65 -8.99
N ILE A 189 -1.38 17.80 -9.14
CA ILE A 189 -2.13 17.35 -10.30
C ILE A 189 -1.83 18.23 -11.52
N GLU A 190 -1.83 19.56 -11.34
CA GLU A 190 -1.49 20.50 -12.42
C GLU A 190 -0.08 20.23 -12.96
N GLU A 191 0.91 20.10 -12.07
CA GLU A 191 2.31 19.83 -12.44
C GLU A 191 2.50 18.52 -13.21
N CYS A 192 1.70 17.48 -12.92
CA CYS A 192 1.89 16.19 -13.55
C CYS A 192 1.40 16.15 -15.00
N GLY A 193 0.54 17.10 -15.40
CA GLY A 193 0.03 17.23 -16.77
C GLY A 193 -0.73 15.99 -17.27
N LYS A 194 -1.25 15.15 -16.37
CA LYS A 194 -2.06 13.96 -16.69
C LYS A 194 -3.49 14.14 -16.24
N LYS A 195 -4.41 13.49 -16.95
CA LYS A 195 -5.77 13.30 -16.45
C LYS A 195 -5.71 12.35 -15.26
N VAL A 196 -6.25 12.79 -14.13
CA VAL A 196 -6.36 12.00 -12.91
C VAL A 196 -7.81 11.81 -12.53
N GLU A 197 -8.09 10.71 -11.84
CA GLU A 197 -9.35 10.46 -11.15
C GLU A 197 -9.02 10.35 -9.65
N ILE A 198 -9.82 11.01 -8.81
CA ILE A 198 -9.61 11.06 -7.37
C ILE A 198 -10.74 10.32 -6.69
N PHE A 199 -10.39 9.35 -5.83
CA PHE A 199 -11.32 8.59 -5.02
C PHE A 199 -11.10 8.92 -3.54
N PRO A 200 -11.94 9.78 -2.94
CA PRO A 200 -11.88 10.08 -1.51
C PRO A 200 -12.07 8.82 -0.66
N LEU A 201 -11.14 8.56 0.25
CA LEU A 201 -11.22 7.39 1.13
C LEU A 201 -12.25 7.56 2.25
N SER A 202 -12.64 8.79 2.57
CA SER A 202 -13.78 9.10 3.44
C SER A 202 -15.12 8.55 2.95
N ASN A 203 -15.24 8.24 1.65
CA ASN A 203 -16.42 7.55 1.12
C ASN A 203 -16.49 6.06 1.51
N TYR A 204 -15.38 5.48 1.99
CA TYR A 204 -15.26 4.05 2.29
C TYR A 204 -14.93 3.77 3.75
N PHE A 205 -14.25 4.69 4.42
CA PHE A 205 -13.80 4.57 5.80
C PHE A 205 -14.28 5.75 6.63
N THR A 206 -14.73 5.47 7.85
CA THR A 206 -15.36 6.45 8.75
C THR A 206 -14.38 7.09 9.72
N GLU A 207 -13.14 6.61 9.82
CA GLU A 207 -12.15 7.15 10.76
C GLU A 207 -11.59 8.49 10.25
N ASP A 208 -11.49 9.49 11.13
CA ASP A 208 -11.06 10.87 10.83
C ASP A 208 -9.74 10.95 10.03
N PHE A 209 -8.85 9.97 10.23
CA PHE A 209 -7.62 9.84 9.46
C PHE A 209 -7.86 9.86 7.94
N PHE A 210 -8.99 9.34 7.45
CA PHE A 210 -9.34 9.23 6.04
C PHE A 210 -10.06 10.45 5.45
N GLU A 211 -10.45 11.45 6.25
CA GLU A 211 -11.11 12.67 5.75
C GLU A 211 -10.31 13.38 4.67
N THR A 212 -8.98 13.32 4.78
CA THR A 212 -8.06 13.95 3.84
C THR A 212 -7.41 12.98 2.88
N LYS A 213 -7.67 11.67 2.98
CA LYS A 213 -6.95 10.65 2.20
C LYS A 213 -7.72 10.30 0.94
N VAL A 214 -6.94 10.06 -0.12
CA VAL A 214 -7.50 9.73 -1.43
C VAL A 214 -6.64 8.67 -2.11
N VAL A 215 -7.27 7.88 -2.97
CA VAL A 215 -6.56 7.16 -4.04
C VAL A 215 -6.63 8.03 -5.28
N VAL A 216 -5.47 8.40 -5.84
CA VAL A 216 -5.40 9.05 -7.14
C VAL A 216 -5.05 8.01 -8.18
N TYR A 217 -5.85 7.94 -9.23
CA TYR A 217 -5.63 7.07 -10.37
C TYR A 217 -5.25 7.90 -11.60
N THR A 218 -4.26 7.45 -12.35
CA THR A 218 -3.97 8.01 -13.67
C THR A 218 -3.53 6.94 -14.66
N ARG A 219 -3.88 7.16 -15.92
CA ARG A 219 -3.40 6.34 -17.03
C ARG A 219 -2.14 6.96 -17.61
N VAL A 220 -1.13 6.12 -17.84
CA VAL A 220 0.00 6.49 -18.68
C VAL A 220 -0.30 5.98 -20.08
N LYS A 221 -0.91 6.84 -20.92
CA LYS A 221 -0.94 6.56 -22.37
C LYS A 221 0.50 6.52 -22.88
N LYS A 222 0.80 5.57 -23.78
CA LYS A 222 2.07 5.55 -24.52
C LYS A 222 2.31 6.87 -25.23
#